data_AF-A0A7S0YPU0-F1
#
_entry.id   AF-A0A7S0YPU0-F1
#
_cell.length_a   1.000
_cell.length_b   1.000
_cell.length_c   1.000
_cell.angle_alpha   90.00
_cell.angle_beta   90.00
_cell.angle_gamma   90.00
#
_symmetry.space_group_name_H-M   'P 1'
#
loop_
_entity.id
_entity.type
_entity.pdbx_description
1 polymer ?
#
loop_
_entity_poly.entity_id
_entity_poly.type
_entity_poly.pdbx_seq_one_letter_code
_entity_poly.pdbx_strand_id
1 'polypeptide(L)'
;MDGVQVVSHKTAERDGYVALQLGAGEAKAKRTPKALRGHFAKAKVAPKRKLVEFRVPEDALIEIGAELTADHFVPGQKVDVAGISIGKGFAGAMKRHNFGGLRASHGVSISHRSHGSTGQCQDPGKVFKGKKMAGHMGAARVTTQNIEVVRVDVDRGIVLVKGAVPGSAGGWVELRDAIKGHGDADLPLPGKFRTLDDMNAPAAEAAPATESDAAPAEADAPATDAAADGEEGTQA
;
A
#
# COMPACT_ATOMS: atom_id res chain seq x y z
N MET A 1 -5.74 0.19 3.96
CA MET A 1 -5.39 1.42 3.27
C MET A 1 -4.73 2.29 4.32
N ASP A 2 -3.55 2.81 4.02
CA ASP A 2 -2.71 3.50 5.01
C ASP A 2 -2.68 5.00 4.68
N GLY A 3 -3.71 5.72 5.16
CA GLY A 3 -3.84 7.19 5.02
C GLY A 3 -3.69 7.69 3.60
N VAL A 4 -4.48 7.16 2.66
CA VAL A 4 -4.39 7.50 1.22
C VAL A 4 -5.05 8.86 0.99
N GLN A 5 -4.28 9.86 0.57
CA GLN A 5 -4.79 11.22 0.38
C GLN A 5 -4.43 11.79 -0.99
N VAL A 6 -5.30 12.65 -1.52
CA VAL A 6 -5.05 13.39 -2.76
C VAL A 6 -4.04 14.50 -2.50
N VAL A 7 -2.95 14.53 -3.26
CA VAL A 7 -1.86 15.50 -3.09
C VAL A 7 -1.89 16.58 -4.16
N SER A 8 -2.19 16.21 -5.41
CA SER A 8 -2.15 17.16 -6.52
C SER A 8 -3.00 16.69 -7.69
N HIS A 9 -3.55 17.63 -8.44
CA HIS A 9 -4.22 17.37 -9.71
C HIS A 9 -3.29 17.69 -10.87
N LYS A 10 -3.35 16.86 -11.89
CA LYS A 10 -2.81 17.10 -13.22
C LYS A 10 -3.97 17.50 -14.12
N THR A 11 -3.84 18.64 -14.77
CA THR A 11 -4.87 19.20 -15.65
C THR A 11 -4.38 19.17 -17.09
N ALA A 12 -5.31 19.03 -18.04
CA ALA A 12 -4.99 18.98 -19.47
C ALA A 12 -4.21 20.21 -19.94
N GLU A 13 -4.56 21.41 -19.47
CA GLU A 13 -3.92 22.65 -19.87
C GLU A 13 -2.46 22.79 -19.39
N ARG A 14 -2.17 22.35 -18.16
CA ARG A 14 -0.84 22.54 -17.55
C ARG A 14 0.10 21.37 -17.86
N ASP A 15 -0.41 20.14 -17.80
CA ASP A 15 0.41 18.92 -17.86
C ASP A 15 0.17 18.09 -19.14
N GLY A 16 -0.85 18.43 -19.94
CA GLY A 16 -1.21 17.69 -21.17
C GLY A 16 -2.05 16.44 -20.94
N TYR A 17 -2.45 16.16 -19.69
CA TYR A 17 -3.33 15.04 -19.33
C TYR A 17 -4.01 15.27 -17.98
N VAL A 18 -5.09 14.53 -17.74
CA VAL A 18 -5.86 14.58 -16.49
C VAL A 18 -5.50 13.39 -15.62
N ALA A 19 -5.07 13.66 -14.38
CA ALA A 19 -4.73 12.64 -13.40
C ALA A 19 -4.81 13.15 -11.96
N LEU A 20 -5.11 12.23 -11.04
CA LEU A 20 -5.00 12.45 -9.60
C LEU A 20 -3.69 11.84 -9.09
N GLN A 21 -2.92 12.65 -8.36
CA GLN A 21 -1.75 12.16 -7.64
C GLN A 21 -2.15 11.82 -6.20
N LEU A 22 -2.05 10.54 -5.86
CA LEU A 22 -2.34 10.01 -4.53
C LEU A 22 -1.06 9.74 -3.76
N GLY A 23 -1.10 10.00 -2.45
CA GLY A 23 -0.02 9.70 -1.52
C GLY A 23 -0.47 8.72 -0.44
N ALA A 24 0.31 7.67 -0.21
CA ALA A 24 0.03 6.64 0.80
C ALA A 24 1.18 6.50 1.81
N GLY A 25 0.79 6.16 3.05
CA GLY A 25 1.65 5.93 4.21
C GLY A 25 2.32 7.17 4.77
N GLU A 26 2.66 7.16 6.06
CA GLU A 26 3.27 8.30 6.74
C GLU A 26 4.81 8.32 6.61
N ALA A 27 5.36 9.47 6.22
CA ALA A 27 6.80 9.70 6.18
C ALA A 27 7.21 10.84 7.13
N LYS A 28 8.26 10.61 7.93
CA LYS A 28 8.82 11.65 8.81
C LYS A 28 9.38 12.80 7.97
N ALA A 29 9.03 14.04 8.31
CA ALA A 29 9.48 15.24 7.59
C ALA A 29 11.02 15.33 7.42
N LYS A 30 11.79 14.87 8.42
CA LYS A 30 13.26 14.81 8.37
C LYS A 30 13.80 13.90 7.26
N ARG A 31 13.08 12.82 6.91
CA ARG A 31 13.47 11.87 5.85
C ARG A 31 12.96 12.29 4.47
N THR A 32 12.05 13.25 4.40
CA THR A 32 11.50 13.77 3.14
C THR A 32 12.41 14.86 2.57
N PRO A 33 12.74 14.86 1.27
CA PRO A 33 13.53 15.93 0.65
C PRO A 33 12.76 17.26 0.62
N LYS A 34 13.48 18.39 0.64
CA LYS A 34 12.91 19.75 0.74
C LYS A 34 11.87 20.05 -0.36
N ALA A 35 12.14 19.62 -1.60
CA ALA A 35 11.22 19.80 -2.73
C ALA A 35 9.86 19.13 -2.48
N LEU A 36 9.85 17.88 -2.01
CA LEU A 36 8.61 17.17 -1.68
C LEU A 36 7.91 17.77 -0.48
N ARG A 37 8.64 18.28 0.53
CA ARG A 37 8.01 18.99 1.66
C ARG A 37 7.23 20.22 1.20
N GLY A 38 7.80 21.02 0.29
CA GLY A 38 7.09 22.16 -0.30
C GLY A 38 5.86 21.72 -1.10
N HIS A 39 5.95 20.60 -1.82
CA HIS A 39 4.81 20.01 -2.54
C HIS A 39 3.67 19.62 -1.60
N PHE A 40 3.98 18.89 -0.52
CA PHE A 40 3.00 18.49 0.49
C PHE A 40 2.42 19.68 1.26
N ALA A 41 3.22 20.70 1.56
CA ALA A 41 2.78 21.90 2.25
C ALA A 41 1.76 22.71 1.43
N LYS A 42 1.92 22.79 0.10
CA LYS A 42 0.93 23.41 -0.79
C LYS A 42 -0.42 22.70 -0.73
N ALA A 43 -0.40 21.38 -0.64
CA ALA A 43 -1.59 20.55 -0.52
C ALA A 43 -2.15 20.51 0.93
N LYS A 44 -1.45 21.08 1.91
CA LYS A 44 -1.75 20.95 3.35
C LYS A 44 -1.84 19.49 3.85
N VAL A 45 -1.10 18.59 3.21
CA VAL A 45 -1.10 17.15 3.51
C VAL A 45 0.18 16.76 4.25
N ALA A 46 0.11 15.80 5.18
CA ALA A 46 1.28 15.24 5.84
C ALA A 46 2.19 14.52 4.82
N PRO A 47 3.53 14.53 4.99
CA PRO A 47 4.42 13.90 4.02
C PRO A 47 4.13 12.39 3.86
N LYS A 48 3.96 11.95 2.62
CA LYS A 48 3.60 10.55 2.30
C LYS A 48 4.81 9.73 1.85
N ARG A 49 4.79 8.41 2.09
CA ARG A 49 5.90 7.49 1.72
C ARG A 49 5.93 7.17 0.23
N LYS A 50 4.77 6.99 -0.39
CA LYS A 50 4.65 6.59 -1.78
C LYS A 50 3.68 7.54 -2.49
N LEU A 51 4.11 8.06 -3.64
CA LEU A 51 3.27 8.84 -4.55
C LEU A 51 3.04 8.05 -5.83
N VAL A 52 1.79 8.02 -6.29
CA VAL A 52 1.37 7.37 -7.54
C VAL A 52 0.32 8.24 -8.21
N GLU A 53 0.31 8.24 -9.53
CA GLU A 53 -0.66 8.96 -10.34
C GLU A 53 -1.65 7.99 -10.98
N PHE A 54 -2.93 8.37 -10.94
CA PHE A 54 -4.03 7.64 -11.56
C PHE A 54 -4.67 8.54 -12.61
N ARG A 55 -4.76 8.04 -13.85
CA ARG A 55 -5.47 8.74 -14.92
C ARG A 55 -6.96 8.58 -14.68
N VAL A 56 -7.65 9.71 -14.62
CA VAL A 56 -9.09 9.79 -14.39
C VAL A 56 -9.70 10.76 -15.41
N PRO A 57 -10.97 10.59 -15.75
CA PRO A 57 -11.72 11.60 -16.50
C PRO A 57 -11.95 12.86 -15.65
N GLU A 58 -12.27 13.99 -16.28
CA GLU A 58 -12.39 15.31 -15.63
C GLU A 58 -13.54 15.40 -14.62
N ASP A 59 -14.59 14.62 -14.83
CA ASP A 59 -15.76 14.49 -13.96
C ASP A 59 -15.47 13.71 -12.66
N ALA A 60 -14.40 12.93 -12.62
CA ALA A 60 -14.00 12.13 -11.46
C ALA A 60 -12.87 12.76 -10.63
N LEU A 61 -12.66 14.08 -10.73
CA LEU A 61 -11.67 14.80 -9.95
C LEU A 61 -12.15 15.01 -8.50
N ILE A 62 -11.45 14.36 -7.57
CA ILE A 62 -11.64 14.52 -6.12
C ILE A 62 -10.84 15.74 -5.65
N GLU A 63 -11.28 16.44 -4.61
CA GLU A 63 -10.58 17.61 -4.06
C GLU A 63 -9.20 17.29 -3.45
N ILE A 64 -8.28 18.26 -3.49
CA ILE A 64 -6.94 18.13 -2.90
C ILE A 64 -7.07 18.02 -1.38
N GLY A 65 -6.40 17.03 -0.80
CA GLY A 65 -6.40 16.77 0.64
C GLY A 65 -7.47 15.78 1.12
N ALA A 66 -8.46 15.45 0.27
CA ALA A 66 -9.43 14.41 0.59
C ALA A 66 -8.75 13.05 0.84
N GLU A 67 -9.30 12.29 1.78
CA GLU A 67 -8.84 10.94 2.12
C GLU A 67 -9.71 9.88 1.44
N LEU A 68 -9.06 8.93 0.76
CA LEU A 68 -9.72 7.76 0.18
C LEU A 68 -9.72 6.63 1.21
N THR A 69 -10.92 6.16 1.54
CA THR A 69 -11.11 5.03 2.46
C THR A 69 -11.42 3.76 1.69
N ALA A 70 -11.46 2.61 2.38
CA ALA A 70 -11.72 1.33 1.74
C ALA A 70 -13.13 1.23 1.12
N ASP A 71 -14.08 2.04 1.60
CA ASP A 71 -15.46 2.16 1.08
C ASP A 71 -15.52 2.75 -0.36
N HIS A 72 -14.38 3.17 -0.90
CA HIS A 72 -14.27 3.49 -2.32
C HIS A 72 -14.53 2.26 -3.21
N PHE A 73 -14.34 1.05 -2.67
CA PHE A 73 -14.52 -0.20 -3.39
C PHE A 73 -15.77 -0.94 -2.92
N VAL A 74 -16.54 -1.47 -3.87
CA VAL A 74 -17.76 -2.23 -3.58
C VAL A 74 -17.48 -3.74 -3.64
N PRO A 75 -17.95 -4.54 -2.68
CA PRO A 75 -17.87 -6.00 -2.77
C PRO A 75 -18.53 -6.53 -4.06
N GLY A 76 -17.88 -7.49 -4.73
CA GLY A 76 -18.31 -8.04 -6.03
C GLY A 76 -17.71 -7.32 -7.24
N GLN A 77 -17.14 -6.12 -7.07
CA GLN A 77 -16.50 -5.42 -8.18
C GLN A 77 -15.21 -6.11 -8.64
N LYS A 78 -14.83 -5.87 -9.89
CA LYS A 78 -13.58 -6.37 -10.48
C LYS A 78 -12.52 -5.26 -10.52
N VAL A 79 -11.33 -5.57 -10.00
CA VAL A 79 -10.18 -4.66 -9.92
C VAL A 79 -8.95 -5.24 -10.60
N ASP A 80 -8.09 -4.35 -11.11
CA ASP A 80 -6.75 -4.67 -11.56
C ASP A 80 -5.75 -4.29 -10.46
N VAL A 81 -4.89 -5.23 -10.07
CA VAL A 81 -3.89 -5.03 -9.01
C VAL A 81 -2.50 -4.95 -9.63
N ALA A 82 -1.85 -3.81 -9.49
CA ALA A 82 -0.47 -3.60 -9.93
C ALA A 82 0.48 -3.54 -8.74
N GLY A 83 1.67 -4.12 -8.90
CA GLY A 83 2.68 -4.15 -7.86
C GLY A 83 4.04 -4.54 -8.40
N ILE A 84 5.05 -4.48 -7.53
CA ILE A 84 6.40 -4.91 -7.86
C ILE A 84 6.51 -6.40 -7.54
N SER A 85 6.73 -7.21 -8.57
CA SER A 85 6.93 -8.65 -8.43
C SER A 85 8.14 -9.00 -7.55
N ILE A 86 8.08 -10.13 -6.86
CA ILE A 86 9.19 -10.63 -6.02
C ILE A 86 10.46 -10.80 -6.87
N GLY A 87 11.54 -10.15 -6.45
CA GLY A 87 12.86 -10.28 -7.06
C GLY A 87 13.44 -11.68 -6.82
N LYS A 88 13.89 -12.33 -7.89
CA LYS A 88 14.54 -13.66 -7.85
C LYS A 88 16.03 -13.58 -8.19
N GLY A 89 16.59 -12.38 -8.28
CA GLY A 89 17.99 -12.13 -8.63
C GLY A 89 18.34 -12.53 -10.06
N PHE A 90 19.59 -12.92 -10.30
CA PHE A 90 20.04 -13.44 -11.59
C PHE A 90 19.52 -14.88 -11.77
N ALA A 91 18.55 -15.06 -12.65
CA ALA A 91 17.94 -16.35 -12.95
C ALA A 91 18.52 -16.96 -14.23
N GLY A 92 18.89 -18.24 -14.16
CA GLY A 92 19.27 -19.04 -15.33
C GLY A 92 18.12 -19.25 -16.32
N ALA A 93 18.43 -19.68 -17.55
CA ALA A 93 17.46 -19.80 -18.64
C ALA A 93 16.27 -20.71 -18.31
N MET A 94 16.51 -21.82 -17.60
CA MET A 94 15.45 -22.73 -17.17
C MET A 94 14.45 -22.06 -16.22
N LYS A 95 14.93 -21.36 -15.17
CA LYS A 95 14.04 -20.71 -14.18
C LYS A 95 13.33 -19.49 -14.75
N ARG A 96 13.99 -18.76 -15.65
CA ARG A 96 13.47 -17.50 -16.22
C ARG A 96 12.45 -17.73 -17.33
N HIS A 97 12.69 -18.73 -18.19
CA HIS A 97 11.92 -18.96 -19.42
C HIS A 97 11.31 -20.36 -19.52
N ASN A 98 11.42 -21.18 -18.48
CA ASN A 98 10.93 -22.57 -18.45
C ASN A 98 11.53 -23.46 -19.56
N PHE A 99 12.81 -23.29 -19.89
CA PHE A 99 13.50 -24.16 -20.85
C PHE A 99 13.72 -25.57 -20.30
N GLY A 100 13.63 -26.59 -21.17
CA GLY A 100 13.68 -28.01 -20.80
C GLY A 100 15.04 -28.56 -20.37
N GLY A 101 16.14 -27.87 -20.68
CA GLY A 101 17.50 -28.36 -20.40
C GLY A 101 17.95 -29.52 -21.30
N LEU A 102 19.11 -30.08 -21.02
CA LEU A 102 19.64 -31.27 -21.70
C LEU A 102 19.50 -32.51 -20.82
N ARG A 103 19.72 -33.70 -21.40
CA ARG A 103 19.69 -34.96 -20.65
C ARG A 103 20.69 -34.93 -19.50
N ALA A 104 20.32 -35.58 -18.40
CA ALA A 104 21.20 -35.75 -17.24
C ALA A 104 22.20 -36.91 -17.43
N SER A 105 21.82 -37.93 -18.20
CA SER A 105 22.63 -39.11 -18.53
C SER A 105 22.96 -39.18 -20.03
N HIS A 106 23.60 -40.27 -20.47
CA HIS A 106 24.01 -40.53 -21.85
C HIS A 106 25.05 -39.52 -22.41
N GLY A 107 26.12 -39.28 -21.65
CA GLY A 107 27.32 -38.60 -22.14
C GLY A 107 27.25 -37.07 -22.23
N VAL A 108 26.20 -36.43 -21.69
CA VAL A 108 26.15 -34.96 -21.61
C VAL A 108 27.17 -34.48 -20.57
N SER A 109 28.18 -33.72 -21.02
CA SER A 109 29.19 -33.12 -20.13
C SER A 109 28.83 -31.68 -19.78
N ILE A 110 28.63 -31.39 -18.49
CA ILE A 110 28.54 -30.05 -17.85
C ILE A 110 27.35 -29.17 -18.30
N SER A 111 26.66 -29.52 -19.38
CA SER A 111 25.70 -28.66 -20.08
C SER A 111 24.23 -28.91 -19.73
N HIS A 112 23.93 -29.71 -18.69
CA HIS A 112 22.57 -30.11 -18.31
C HIS A 112 21.58 -28.93 -18.17
N ARG A 113 22.06 -27.78 -17.66
CA ARG A 113 21.26 -26.57 -17.46
C ARG A 113 21.60 -25.42 -18.40
N SER A 114 22.37 -25.71 -19.45
CA SER A 114 22.75 -24.71 -20.46
C SER A 114 21.53 -24.25 -21.26
N HIS A 115 21.63 -23.07 -21.87
CA HIS A 115 20.56 -22.49 -22.70
C HIS A 115 20.47 -23.11 -24.10
N GLY A 116 21.39 -24.00 -24.47
CA GLY A 116 21.50 -24.53 -25.82
C GLY A 116 21.93 -23.47 -26.85
N SER A 117 21.63 -23.74 -28.12
CA SER A 117 22.00 -22.85 -29.23
C SER A 117 21.27 -21.51 -29.18
N THR A 118 22.02 -20.42 -29.37
CA THR A 118 21.50 -19.04 -29.37
C THR A 118 21.18 -18.51 -30.77
N GLY A 119 21.77 -19.10 -31.83
CA GLY A 119 21.68 -18.60 -33.20
C GLY A 119 21.96 -19.65 -34.27
N GLN A 120 22.00 -19.21 -35.52
CA GLN A 120 22.39 -20.01 -36.69
C GLN A 120 23.87 -19.78 -37.02
N CYS A 121 24.41 -20.54 -37.99
CA CYS A 121 25.81 -20.47 -38.43
C CYS A 121 26.09 -19.20 -39.27
N GLN A 122 26.16 -19.30 -40.61
CA GLN A 122 26.64 -18.21 -41.46
C GLN A 122 25.64 -17.06 -41.58
N ASP A 123 24.41 -17.35 -41.99
CA ASP A 123 23.33 -16.35 -42.11
C ASP A 123 22.34 -16.57 -40.97
N PRO A 124 22.08 -15.58 -40.06
CA PRO A 124 22.37 -14.14 -40.11
C PRO A 124 23.64 -13.67 -39.34
N GLY A 125 24.53 -14.56 -38.93
CA GLY A 125 25.80 -14.23 -38.27
C GLY A 125 25.70 -13.47 -36.93
N LYS A 126 24.52 -13.43 -36.31
CA LYS A 126 24.27 -12.70 -35.05
C LYS A 126 23.15 -13.32 -34.23
N VAL A 127 23.12 -12.98 -32.94
CA VAL A 127 21.97 -13.28 -32.08
C VAL A 127 20.90 -12.19 -32.25
N PHE A 128 19.66 -12.59 -32.48
CA PHE A 128 18.54 -11.65 -32.60
C PHE A 128 18.26 -10.90 -31.28
N LYS A 129 17.85 -9.63 -31.39
CA LYS A 129 17.41 -8.83 -30.25
C LYS A 129 16.17 -9.48 -29.61
N GLY A 130 16.09 -9.45 -28.28
CA GLY A 130 15.00 -10.09 -27.54
C GLY A 130 15.12 -11.62 -27.40
N LYS A 131 16.23 -12.22 -27.84
CA LYS A 131 16.50 -13.64 -27.59
C LYS A 131 16.46 -13.93 -26.07
N LYS A 132 15.69 -14.95 -25.70
CA LYS A 132 15.54 -15.39 -24.31
C LYS A 132 16.87 -15.96 -23.78
N MET A 133 17.43 -15.29 -22.77
CA MET A 133 18.67 -15.66 -22.09
C MET A 133 18.53 -15.56 -20.57
N ALA A 134 19.52 -16.04 -19.82
CA ALA A 134 19.65 -15.80 -18.38
C ALA A 134 19.71 -14.29 -18.06
N GLY A 135 19.33 -13.91 -16.85
CA GLY A 135 19.37 -12.52 -16.43
C GLY A 135 18.50 -12.24 -15.22
N HIS A 136 18.41 -10.96 -14.84
CA HIS A 136 17.59 -10.52 -13.71
C HIS A 136 16.11 -10.88 -13.91
N MET A 137 15.51 -11.51 -12.90
CA MET A 137 14.11 -11.93 -12.91
C MET A 137 13.38 -11.36 -11.69
N GLY A 138 12.17 -10.84 -11.92
CA GLY A 138 11.38 -10.16 -10.89
C GLY A 138 11.80 -8.70 -10.71
N ALA A 139 11.32 -8.08 -9.61
CA ALA A 139 11.44 -6.64 -9.34
C ALA A 139 10.89 -5.74 -10.47
N ALA A 140 10.06 -6.30 -11.34
CA ALA A 140 9.37 -5.58 -12.39
C ALA A 140 7.93 -5.29 -11.95
N ARG A 141 7.37 -4.18 -12.44
CA ARG A 141 5.95 -3.85 -12.26
C ARG A 141 5.11 -4.84 -13.07
N VAL A 142 4.23 -5.56 -12.39
CA VAL A 142 3.31 -6.53 -12.99
C VAL A 142 1.90 -6.14 -12.57
N THR A 143 0.94 -6.29 -13.47
CA THR A 143 -0.48 -6.09 -13.17
C THR A 143 -1.20 -7.42 -13.35
N THR A 144 -1.86 -7.89 -12.29
CA THR A 144 -2.81 -8.99 -12.37
C THR A 144 -4.19 -8.39 -12.59
N GLN A 145 -4.85 -8.81 -13.67
CA GLN A 145 -6.11 -8.20 -14.11
C GLN A 145 -7.32 -9.00 -13.62
N ASN A 146 -8.47 -8.33 -13.53
CA ASN A 146 -9.79 -8.93 -13.32
C ASN A 146 -9.88 -9.77 -12.03
N ILE A 147 -9.44 -9.19 -10.91
CA ILE A 147 -9.54 -9.82 -9.59
C ILE A 147 -10.80 -9.31 -8.87
N GLU A 148 -11.53 -10.21 -8.24
CA GLU A 148 -12.78 -9.90 -7.53
C GLU A 148 -12.50 -9.38 -6.11
N VAL A 149 -13.18 -8.30 -5.71
CA VAL A 149 -13.22 -7.83 -4.33
C VAL A 149 -14.28 -8.62 -3.57
N VAL A 150 -13.89 -9.34 -2.52
CA VAL A 150 -14.82 -10.22 -1.77
C VAL A 150 -15.50 -9.46 -0.64
N ARG A 151 -14.73 -8.64 0.07
CA ARG A 151 -15.21 -7.91 1.25
C ARG A 151 -14.37 -6.68 1.48
N VAL A 152 -15.00 -5.66 2.04
CA VAL A 152 -14.36 -4.43 2.49
C VAL A 152 -14.63 -4.25 3.97
N ASP A 153 -13.61 -3.88 4.72
CA ASP A 153 -13.68 -3.53 6.14
C ASP A 153 -13.21 -2.07 6.26
N VAL A 154 -14.16 -1.17 6.49
CA VAL A 154 -13.91 0.29 6.46
C VAL A 154 -13.19 0.74 7.73
N ASP A 155 -13.53 0.18 8.88
CA ASP A 155 -12.95 0.56 10.18
C ASP A 155 -11.46 0.25 10.25
N ARG A 156 -11.06 -0.91 9.69
CA ARG A 156 -9.65 -1.30 9.58
C ARG A 156 -9.00 -0.84 8.28
N GLY A 157 -9.78 -0.30 7.36
CA GLY A 157 -9.38 0.09 6.01
C GLY A 157 -8.90 -1.09 5.14
N ILE A 158 -9.35 -2.32 5.36
CA ILE A 158 -8.85 -3.51 4.66
C ILE A 158 -9.75 -3.83 3.45
N VAL A 159 -9.13 -4.18 2.32
CA VAL A 159 -9.82 -4.66 1.12
C VAL A 159 -9.41 -6.11 0.88
N LEU A 160 -10.37 -7.03 0.88
CA LEU A 160 -10.13 -8.44 0.66
C LEU A 160 -10.36 -8.76 -0.81
N VAL A 161 -9.34 -9.33 -1.45
CA VAL A 161 -9.32 -9.61 -2.89
C VAL A 161 -9.10 -11.10 -3.11
N LYS A 162 -9.85 -11.69 -4.04
CA LYS A 162 -9.78 -13.13 -4.38
C LYS A 162 -8.80 -13.36 -5.52
N GLY A 163 -7.52 -13.50 -5.19
CA GLY A 163 -6.52 -13.86 -6.19
C GLY A 163 -5.08 -13.60 -5.76
N ALA A 164 -4.18 -13.72 -6.74
CA ALA A 164 -2.76 -13.50 -6.52
C ALA A 164 -2.40 -12.01 -6.69
N VAL A 165 -1.86 -11.44 -5.62
CA VAL A 165 -1.33 -10.08 -5.61
C VAL A 165 0.17 -10.10 -5.95
N PRO A 166 0.64 -9.31 -6.92
CA PRO A 166 2.05 -9.28 -7.28
C PRO A 166 2.90 -8.58 -6.20
N GLY A 167 3.81 -9.33 -5.59
CA GLY A 167 4.79 -8.81 -4.64
C GLY A 167 4.91 -9.65 -3.37
N SER A 168 5.77 -9.23 -2.46
CA SER A 168 5.86 -9.79 -1.11
C SER A 168 4.86 -9.11 -0.18
N ALA A 169 4.54 -9.75 0.94
CA ALA A 169 3.74 -9.13 2.00
C ALA A 169 4.38 -7.80 2.46
N GLY A 170 3.55 -6.80 2.74
CA GLY A 170 3.98 -5.45 3.10
C GLY A 170 4.50 -4.59 1.94
N GLY A 171 4.47 -5.11 0.70
CA GLY A 171 4.76 -4.33 -0.50
C GLY A 171 3.64 -3.33 -0.83
N TRP A 172 4.02 -2.24 -1.50
CA TRP A 172 3.04 -1.30 -2.05
C TRP A 172 2.37 -1.90 -3.28
N VAL A 173 1.04 -1.79 -3.30
CA VAL A 173 0.20 -2.21 -4.41
C VAL A 173 -0.74 -1.09 -4.80
N GLU A 174 -1.03 -1.01 -6.08
CA GLU A 174 -1.93 -0.07 -6.70
C GLU A 174 -3.17 -0.83 -7.14
N LEU A 175 -4.33 -0.39 -6.68
CA LEU A 175 -5.61 -0.94 -7.08
C LEU A 175 -6.30 0.08 -7.98
N ARG A 176 -6.90 -0.41 -9.06
CA ARG A 176 -7.72 0.37 -10.00
C ARG A 176 -8.86 -0.49 -10.52
N ASP A 177 -9.86 0.15 -11.09
CA ASP A 177 -10.96 -0.57 -11.72
C ASP A 177 -10.47 -1.42 -12.91
N ALA A 178 -11.11 -2.56 -13.12
CA ALA A 178 -10.69 -3.50 -14.16
C ALA A 178 -10.95 -2.95 -15.56
N ILE A 179 -9.90 -2.88 -16.39
CA ILE A 179 -10.03 -2.36 -17.76
C ILE A 179 -10.78 -3.34 -18.68
N LYS A 180 -10.61 -4.65 -18.47
CA LYS A 180 -11.16 -5.70 -19.36
C LYS A 180 -12.41 -6.37 -18.83
N GLY A 181 -12.58 -6.38 -17.51
CA GLY A 181 -13.73 -6.98 -16.86
C GLY A 181 -14.74 -5.88 -16.56
N HIS A 182 -15.44 -5.40 -17.58
CA HIS A 182 -16.63 -4.57 -17.36
C HIS A 182 -17.69 -5.46 -16.70
N GLY A 183 -17.76 -5.40 -15.37
CA GLY A 183 -18.78 -6.04 -14.56
C GLY A 183 -19.64 -4.96 -13.93
N ASP A 184 -20.66 -4.54 -14.69
CA ASP A 184 -21.97 -4.07 -14.25
C ASP A 184 -22.06 -2.76 -13.44
N ALA A 185 -22.25 -1.67 -14.19
CA ALA A 185 -23.30 -0.65 -14.05
C ALA A 185 -24.00 -0.45 -12.68
N ASP A 186 -23.27 -0.04 -11.63
CA ASP A 186 -23.78 0.88 -10.59
C ASP A 186 -22.67 1.37 -9.64
N LEU A 187 -21.43 1.53 -10.15
CA LEU A 187 -20.34 2.00 -9.31
C LEU A 187 -20.48 3.51 -9.08
N PRO A 188 -20.42 3.98 -7.82
CA PRO A 188 -20.50 5.41 -7.54
C PRO A 188 -19.28 6.11 -8.15
N LEU A 189 -19.54 7.12 -8.97
CA LEU A 189 -18.54 8.01 -9.56
C LEU A 189 -18.81 9.44 -9.10
N PRO A 190 -17.83 10.17 -8.54
CA PRO A 190 -16.58 9.69 -7.95
C PRO A 190 -16.86 8.84 -6.70
N GLY A 191 -16.20 7.67 -6.57
CA GLY A 191 -16.43 6.75 -5.45
C GLY A 191 -16.18 7.41 -4.10
N LYS A 192 -16.70 6.84 -3.01
CA LYS A 192 -16.73 7.50 -1.70
C LYS A 192 -15.35 7.92 -1.19
N PHE A 193 -15.26 9.13 -0.65
CA PHE A 193 -14.07 9.72 -0.01
C PHE A 193 -14.50 10.54 1.21
N ARG A 194 -13.56 10.81 2.11
CA ARG A 194 -13.76 11.73 3.25
C ARG A 194 -13.16 13.09 2.89
N THR A 195 -13.95 14.14 3.05
CA THR A 195 -13.45 15.51 2.82
C THR A 195 -12.57 15.96 3.99
N LEU A 196 -11.79 17.02 3.77
CA LEU A 196 -10.97 17.61 4.83
C LEU A 196 -11.81 18.09 6.02
N ASP A 197 -13.04 18.54 5.77
CA ASP A 197 -13.95 19.02 6.81
C ASP A 197 -14.50 17.87 7.66
N ASP A 198 -14.82 16.72 7.05
CA ASP A 198 -15.24 15.51 7.78
C ASP A 198 -14.11 14.91 8.62
N MET A 199 -12.85 15.08 8.19
CA MET A 199 -11.68 14.64 8.95
C MET A 199 -11.34 15.54 10.14
N ASN A 200 -11.76 16.82 10.08
CA ASN A 200 -11.51 17.81 11.12
C ASN A 200 -12.75 18.07 11.99
N ALA A 201 -13.90 17.47 11.66
CA ALA A 201 -15.03 17.36 12.56
C ALA A 201 -14.57 16.53 13.79
N PRO A 202 -14.58 17.11 15.00
CA PRO A 202 -14.17 16.38 16.18
C PRO A 202 -15.10 15.17 16.34
N ALA A 203 -14.53 14.05 16.78
CA ALA A 203 -15.29 12.97 17.38
C ALA A 203 -16.20 13.58 18.45
N ALA A 204 -17.48 13.74 18.12
CA ALA A 204 -18.47 14.33 19.01
C ALA A 204 -18.64 13.42 20.24
N GLU A 205 -18.22 13.98 21.38
CA GLU A 205 -18.66 13.67 22.75
C GLU A 205 -18.73 12.20 23.16
N ALA A 206 -17.58 11.65 23.56
CA ALA A 206 -17.57 10.80 24.74
C ALA A 206 -17.82 11.72 25.96
N ALA A 207 -19.11 11.85 26.32
CA ALA A 207 -19.54 12.55 27.52
C ALA A 207 -18.73 12.08 28.75
N PRO A 208 -18.20 12.98 29.59
CA PRO A 208 -17.66 12.58 30.88
C PRO A 208 -18.85 12.14 31.75
N ALA A 209 -18.81 10.89 32.21
CA ALA A 209 -19.75 10.40 33.21
C ALA A 209 -19.67 11.30 34.44
N THR A 210 -20.79 11.95 34.74
CA THR A 210 -21.05 12.67 35.97
C THR A 210 -21.17 11.66 37.11
N GLU A 211 -20.14 11.56 37.94
CA GLU A 211 -20.30 11.04 39.31
C GLU A 211 -21.08 12.09 40.11
N SER A 212 -22.36 11.81 40.32
CA SER A 212 -23.11 12.37 41.43
C SER A 212 -23.83 11.20 42.13
N ASP A 213 -23.29 10.78 43.27
CA ASP A 213 -24.17 10.34 44.35
C ASP A 213 -23.59 10.83 45.67
N ALA A 214 -24.44 11.48 46.45
CA ALA A 214 -24.11 12.14 47.69
C ALA A 214 -24.88 11.47 48.83
N ALA A 215 -24.12 10.83 49.74
CA ALA A 215 -24.29 10.83 51.20
C ALA A 215 -25.58 10.18 51.81
N PRO A 216 -25.64 9.80 53.12
CA PRO A 216 -24.82 10.32 54.21
C PRO A 216 -24.32 9.38 55.32
N ALA A 217 -23.41 10.00 56.09
CA ALA A 217 -22.87 9.76 57.42
C ALA A 217 -23.59 8.85 58.43
N GLU A 218 -22.78 8.12 59.21
CA GLU A 218 -22.92 8.02 60.67
C GLU A 218 -21.53 7.90 61.32
N ALA A 219 -21.40 8.49 62.51
CA ALA A 219 -20.16 8.77 63.23
C ALA A 219 -19.90 7.73 64.33
N ASP A 220 -18.63 7.43 64.63
CA ASP A 220 -18.12 7.33 66.00
C ASP A 220 -16.57 7.34 66.01
N ALA A 221 -15.99 7.97 67.03
CA ALA A 221 -14.55 8.04 67.36
C ALA A 221 -14.40 7.63 68.85
N PRO A 222 -13.22 7.65 69.51
CA PRO A 222 -11.81 7.45 69.13
C PRO A 222 -11.04 6.48 70.09
N ALA A 223 -9.76 6.18 69.81
CA ALA A 223 -8.71 5.80 70.81
C ALA A 223 -7.32 5.83 70.11
N THR A 224 -6.44 6.83 70.28
CA THR A 224 -5.38 7.01 71.32
C THR A 224 -4.53 5.79 71.67
N ASP A 225 -3.28 5.77 71.19
CA ASP A 225 -2.01 5.52 71.93
C ASP A 225 -0.85 5.82 70.95
N ALA A 226 -0.06 6.89 71.10
CA ALA A 226 1.08 7.14 72.00
C ALA A 226 2.40 6.41 71.63
N ALA A 227 3.45 7.24 71.50
CA ALA A 227 4.90 6.97 71.66
C ALA A 227 5.61 6.09 70.62
N ALA A 228 6.91 6.22 70.34
CA ALA A 228 7.95 7.26 70.47
C ALA A 228 9.23 6.61 69.89
N ASP A 229 10.11 7.43 69.32
CA ASP A 229 11.57 7.33 69.25
C ASP A 229 12.31 6.07 68.77
N GLY A 230 13.34 6.29 67.94
CA GLY A 230 14.42 5.32 67.72
C GLY A 230 15.23 5.51 66.45
N GLU A 231 16.12 6.51 66.43
CA GLU A 231 17.30 6.52 65.55
C GLU A 231 18.23 5.33 65.88
N GLU A 232 18.84 4.75 64.84
CA GLU A 232 20.20 4.14 64.73
C GLU A 232 20.14 3.28 63.44
N GLY A 233 21.02 3.36 62.45
CA GLY A 233 22.46 3.53 62.48
C GLY A 233 23.09 2.35 61.72
N THR A 234 23.66 2.62 60.54
CA THR A 234 24.95 2.11 60.06
C THR A 234 25.13 0.62 59.60
N GLN A 235 25.68 0.51 58.39
CA GLN A 235 26.53 -0.55 57.77
C GLN A 235 25.90 -1.93 57.40
N ALA A 236 25.90 -2.25 56.10
CA ALA A 236 27.03 -2.85 55.36
C ALA A 236 26.83 -2.66 53.84
#